data_AF-A0A1E5ABC4-F1
#
_entry.id   AF-A0A1E5ABC4-F1
#
_cell.length_a   1.000
_cell.length_b   1.000
_cell.length_c   1.000
_cell.angle_alpha   90.00
_cell.angle_beta   90.00
_cell.angle_gamma   90.00
#
_symmetry.space_group_name_H-M   'P 1'
#
loop_
_entity.id
_entity.type
_entity.pdbx_description
1 polymer ?
#
loop_
_entity_poly.entity_id
_entity_poly.type
_entity_poly.pdbx_seq_one_letter_code
_entity_poly.pdbx_strand_id
1 'polypeptide(L)'
;MVENVGLQRSENFETYGKISWLWSNSVLHRDWPVALQAGFILPAIASQQFLLVERDGFPVAYCSWALVDEETEAKYILDPNNLDPDRWNSGDRLWFVDWISPFSSKYSWALRSALVKRYPDKVARALRVKKGSNQARVASFTGHGLKKSESRKIKRQFFEDMLSGLKENPGLDKDFSLRGLNVDKPDTI
;
A
#
# COMPACT_ATOMS: atom_id res chain seq x y z
N MET A 1 26.85 17.59 -12.83
CA MET A 1 25.98 17.42 -11.64
C MET A 1 24.67 18.19 -11.75
N VAL A 2 24.66 19.46 -12.18
CA VAL A 2 23.42 20.27 -12.31
C VAL A 2 22.42 19.71 -13.35
N GLU A 3 22.92 19.25 -14.49
CA GLU A 3 22.10 18.69 -15.58
C GLU A 3 21.39 17.38 -15.19
N ASN A 4 22.08 16.52 -14.43
CA ASN A 4 21.55 15.25 -13.93
C ASN A 4 20.43 15.45 -12.88
N VAL A 5 20.56 16.50 -12.04
CA VAL A 5 19.50 16.88 -11.08
C VAL A 5 18.29 17.47 -11.80
N GLY A 6 18.49 18.21 -12.90
CA GLY A 6 17.41 18.73 -13.74
C GLY A 6 16.60 17.63 -14.43
N LEU A 7 17.29 16.65 -15.01
CA LEU A 7 16.66 15.48 -15.65
C LEU A 7 15.84 14.64 -14.65
N GLN A 8 16.42 14.31 -13.49
CA GLN A 8 15.72 13.54 -12.46
C GLN A 8 14.45 14.26 -11.94
N ARG A 9 14.50 15.59 -11.81
CA ARG A 9 13.32 16.39 -11.42
C ARG A 9 12.24 16.34 -12.49
N SER A 10 12.62 16.44 -13.77
CA SER A 10 11.68 16.34 -14.90
C SER A 10 10.99 14.97 -14.92
N GLU A 11 11.75 13.90 -14.73
CA GLU A 11 11.23 12.52 -14.66
C GLU A 11 10.27 12.31 -13.48
N ASN A 12 10.57 12.90 -12.31
CA ASN A 12 9.70 12.83 -11.14
C ASN A 12 8.35 13.53 -11.39
N PHE A 13 8.35 14.68 -12.05
CA PHE A 13 7.10 15.38 -12.42
C PHE A 13 6.28 14.60 -13.44
N GLU A 14 6.93 14.04 -14.46
CA GLU A 14 6.26 13.19 -15.45
C GLU A 14 5.63 11.96 -14.77
N THR A 15 6.39 11.30 -13.89
CA THR A 15 5.92 10.15 -13.09
C THR A 15 4.72 10.52 -12.23
N TYR A 16 4.80 11.63 -11.50
CA TYR A 16 3.69 12.14 -10.70
C TYR A 16 2.45 12.39 -11.55
N GLY A 17 2.61 13.01 -12.73
CA GLY A 17 1.53 13.26 -13.68
C GLY A 17 0.86 11.98 -14.17
N LYS A 18 1.65 10.98 -14.57
CA LYS A 18 1.15 9.66 -15.01
C LYS A 18 0.36 8.95 -13.91
N ILE A 19 0.87 8.95 -12.67
CA ILE A 19 0.18 8.33 -11.53
C ILE A 19 -1.09 9.11 -11.18
N SER A 20 -1.03 10.44 -11.21
CA SER A 20 -2.18 11.29 -10.93
C SER A 20 -3.30 11.08 -11.95
N TRP A 21 -2.95 10.89 -13.21
CA TRP A 21 -3.91 10.51 -14.26
C TRP A 21 -4.55 9.14 -14.01
N LEU A 22 -3.79 8.14 -13.55
CA LEU A 22 -4.33 6.84 -13.16
C LEU A 22 -5.30 6.94 -11.96
N TRP A 23 -4.99 7.79 -10.97
CA TRP A 23 -5.89 8.12 -9.87
C TRP A 23 -7.22 8.68 -10.37
N SER A 24 -7.18 9.68 -11.27
CA SER A 24 -8.38 10.28 -11.87
C SER A 24 -9.25 9.28 -12.64
N ASN A 25 -8.66 8.20 -13.16
CA ASN A 25 -9.38 7.13 -13.84
C ASN A 25 -9.86 6.00 -12.89
N SER A 26 -9.48 6.03 -11.61
CA SER A 26 -9.89 5.03 -10.63
C SER A 26 -11.19 5.42 -9.94
N VAL A 27 -12.22 4.57 -10.01
CA VAL A 27 -13.53 4.81 -9.35
C VAL A 27 -13.41 5.11 -7.85
N LEU A 28 -12.41 4.53 -7.18
CA LEU A 28 -12.15 4.75 -5.76
C LEU A 28 -11.38 6.05 -5.51
N HIS A 29 -10.28 6.28 -6.24
CA HIS A 29 -9.31 7.33 -5.93
C HIS A 29 -9.65 8.69 -6.56
N ARG A 30 -10.47 8.73 -7.63
CA ARG A 30 -10.75 9.96 -8.38
C ARG A 30 -11.45 11.06 -7.56
N ASP A 31 -12.11 10.68 -6.47
CA ASP A 31 -12.83 11.61 -5.59
C ASP A 31 -12.02 11.98 -4.34
N TRP A 32 -10.78 11.47 -4.20
CA TRP A 32 -9.93 11.76 -3.04
C TRP A 32 -9.23 13.12 -3.19
N PRO A 33 -8.95 13.83 -2.08
CA PRO A 33 -8.32 15.15 -2.14
C PRO A 33 -6.93 15.10 -2.79
N VAL A 34 -6.59 16.14 -3.57
CA VAL A 34 -5.24 16.28 -4.18
C VAL A 34 -4.14 16.28 -3.11
N ALA A 35 -4.39 16.82 -1.92
CA ALA A 35 -3.43 16.77 -0.81
C ALA A 35 -3.15 15.32 -0.36
N LEU A 36 -4.17 14.46 -0.31
CA LEU A 36 -4.02 13.04 0.04
C LEU A 36 -3.25 12.29 -1.05
N GLN A 37 -3.58 12.57 -2.31
CA GLN A 37 -2.86 12.05 -3.47
C GLN A 37 -1.36 12.41 -3.40
N ALA A 38 -1.03 13.69 -3.19
CA ALA A 38 0.34 14.14 -3.08
C ALA A 38 1.07 13.48 -1.89
N GLY A 39 0.38 13.33 -0.76
CA GLY A 39 0.89 12.68 0.45
C GLY A 39 1.31 11.21 0.24
N PHE A 40 0.71 10.49 -0.69
CA PHE A 40 1.13 9.11 -1.01
C PHE A 40 2.07 9.01 -2.21
N ILE A 41 1.83 9.78 -3.28
CA ILE A 41 2.62 9.66 -4.51
C ILE A 41 4.03 10.23 -4.30
N LEU A 42 4.17 11.39 -3.65
CA LEU A 42 5.48 12.03 -3.53
C LEU A 42 6.47 11.18 -2.72
N PRO A 43 6.10 10.60 -1.55
CA PRO A 43 7.01 9.71 -0.83
C PRO A 43 7.29 8.41 -1.58
N ALA A 44 6.34 7.87 -2.36
CA ALA A 44 6.57 6.71 -3.20
C ALA A 44 7.66 6.96 -4.25
N ILE A 45 7.59 8.12 -4.92
CA ILE A 45 8.59 8.55 -5.89
C ILE A 45 9.93 8.80 -5.20
N ALA A 46 9.94 9.53 -4.08
CA ALA A 46 11.16 9.87 -3.34
C ALA A 46 11.89 8.62 -2.83
N SER A 47 11.16 7.62 -2.37
CA SER A 47 11.71 6.33 -1.90
C SER A 47 11.96 5.32 -3.02
N GLN A 48 11.55 5.62 -4.26
CA GLN A 48 11.57 4.66 -5.39
C GLN A 48 10.81 3.36 -5.09
N GLN A 49 9.77 3.44 -4.24
CA GLN A 49 8.93 2.31 -3.85
C GLN A 49 7.58 2.34 -4.55
N PHE A 50 7.65 2.40 -5.88
CA PHE A 50 6.49 2.30 -6.75
C PHE A 50 6.80 1.50 -8.00
N LEU A 51 5.74 1.08 -8.68
CA LEU A 51 5.80 0.46 -10.00
C LEU A 51 4.70 1.06 -10.86
N LEU A 52 5.10 1.57 -12.02
CA LEU A 52 4.21 2.05 -13.07
C LEU A 52 4.30 1.08 -14.26
N VAL A 53 3.14 0.65 -14.76
CA VAL A 53 3.05 -0.19 -15.96
C VAL A 53 2.51 0.65 -17.09
N GLU A 54 3.22 0.67 -18.21
CA GLU A 54 2.81 1.36 -19.42
C GLU A 54 2.53 0.38 -20.57
N ARG A 55 1.62 0.77 -21.46
CA ARG A 55 1.31 0.12 -22.73
C ARG A 55 1.16 1.18 -23.79
N ASP A 56 1.93 1.03 -24.88
CA ASP A 56 1.91 1.94 -26.02
C ASP A 56 2.11 3.42 -25.62
N GLY A 57 2.95 3.66 -24.60
CA GLY A 57 3.23 5.01 -24.06
C GLY A 57 2.17 5.55 -23.08
N PHE A 58 1.14 4.77 -22.74
CA PHE A 58 0.11 5.17 -21.78
C PHE A 58 0.25 4.42 -20.45
N PRO A 59 0.15 5.10 -19.29
CA PRO A 59 0.11 4.43 -18.00
C PRO A 59 -1.19 3.61 -17.88
N VAL A 60 -1.09 2.34 -17.50
CA VAL A 60 -2.25 1.43 -17.40
C VAL A 60 -2.48 0.85 -16.01
N ALA A 61 -1.44 0.82 -15.17
CA ALA A 61 -1.54 0.43 -13.78
C ALA A 61 -0.39 1.01 -12.95
N TYR A 62 -0.63 1.18 -11.66
CA TYR A 62 0.32 1.69 -10.67
C TYR A 62 0.11 0.97 -9.34
N CYS A 63 1.20 0.72 -8.63
CA CYS A 63 1.14 0.46 -7.20
C CYS A 63 2.32 1.10 -6.49
N SER A 64 2.14 1.38 -5.20
CA SER A 64 3.20 1.81 -4.29
C SER A 64 3.25 0.91 -3.08
N TRP A 65 4.39 0.89 -2.41
CA TRP A 65 4.57 0.14 -1.18
C TRP A 65 5.47 0.84 -0.18
N ALA A 66 5.30 0.49 1.08
CA ALA A 66 6.15 0.89 2.19
C ALA A 66 6.69 -0.35 2.93
N LEU A 67 7.87 -0.23 3.50
CA LEU A 67 8.49 -1.18 4.40
C LEU A 67 8.60 -0.48 5.75
N VAL A 68 7.65 -0.75 6.63
CA VAL A 68 7.48 0.00 7.88
C VAL A 68 7.84 -0.82 9.10
N ASP A 69 8.21 -0.13 10.17
CA ASP A 69 8.29 -0.70 11.52
C ASP A 69 6.89 -0.89 12.14
N GLU A 70 6.85 -1.50 13.33
CA GLU A 70 5.59 -1.83 14.01
C GLU A 70 4.80 -0.61 14.46
N GLU A 71 5.52 0.43 14.91
CA GLU A 71 4.93 1.67 15.40
C GLU A 71 4.28 2.47 14.26
N THR A 72 5.00 2.60 13.14
CA THR A 72 4.51 3.28 11.93
C THR A 72 3.30 2.54 11.37
N GLU A 73 3.34 1.21 11.36
CA GLU A 73 2.20 0.40 10.95
C GLU A 73 0.95 0.63 11.82
N ALA A 74 1.10 0.61 13.15
CA ALA A 74 -0.01 0.82 14.06
C ALA A 74 -0.67 2.19 13.81
N LYS A 75 0.15 3.24 13.64
CA LYS A 75 -0.31 4.59 13.28
C LYS A 75 -1.03 4.61 11.93
N TYR A 76 -0.46 3.97 10.91
CA TYR A 76 -1.05 3.94 9.56
C TYR A 76 -2.40 3.18 9.50
N ILE A 77 -2.55 2.11 10.29
CA ILE A 77 -3.83 1.38 10.36
C ILE A 77 -4.93 2.26 10.95
N LEU A 78 -4.58 3.11 11.91
CA LEU A 78 -5.50 3.97 12.65
C LEU A 78 -5.81 5.28 11.92
N ASP A 79 -4.84 5.83 11.21
CA ASP A 79 -5.01 6.95 10.28
C ASP A 79 -4.53 6.57 8.87
N PRO A 80 -5.35 5.81 8.11
CA PRO A 80 -5.02 5.37 6.75
C PRO A 80 -4.74 6.48 5.74
N ASN A 81 -5.06 7.72 6.08
CA ASN A 81 -4.82 8.88 5.23
C ASN A 81 -3.45 9.51 5.47
N ASN A 82 -2.68 9.01 6.43
CA ASN A 82 -1.43 9.57 6.85
C ASN A 82 -0.37 8.49 7.05
N LEU A 83 0.54 8.38 6.09
CA LEU A 83 1.78 7.63 6.24
C LEU A 83 2.92 8.64 6.21
N ASP A 84 3.65 8.74 7.32
CA ASP A 84 4.80 9.65 7.46
C ASP A 84 5.78 9.45 6.29
N PRO A 85 6.02 10.48 5.45
CA PRO A 85 6.91 10.41 4.30
C PRO A 85 8.30 9.85 4.61
N ASP A 86 8.84 10.14 5.79
CA ASP A 86 10.20 9.74 6.19
C ASP A 86 10.25 8.29 6.69
N ARG A 87 9.09 7.66 6.89
CA ARG A 87 8.96 6.30 7.44
C ARG A 87 8.65 5.24 6.39
N TRP A 88 8.64 5.58 5.11
CA TRP A 88 8.35 4.62 4.01
C TRP A 88 9.30 3.41 3.96
N ASN A 89 10.48 3.51 4.57
CA ASN A 89 11.47 2.45 4.70
C ASN A 89 11.98 2.32 6.14
N SER A 90 11.10 2.46 7.14
CA SER A 90 11.45 2.40 8.56
C SER A 90 11.64 0.99 9.12
N GLY A 91 11.22 -0.06 8.39
CA GLY A 91 11.29 -1.43 8.89
C GLY A 91 11.20 -2.48 7.79
N ASP A 92 10.60 -3.63 8.10
CA ASP A 92 10.56 -4.80 7.21
C ASP A 92 9.15 -5.29 6.87
N ARG A 93 8.12 -4.67 7.46
CA ARG A 93 6.71 -5.01 7.24
C ARG A 93 6.21 -4.36 5.95
N LEU A 94 5.99 -5.19 4.94
CA LEU A 94 5.60 -4.73 3.62
C LEU A 94 4.11 -4.38 3.56
N TRP A 95 3.81 -3.13 3.18
CA TRP A 95 2.46 -2.63 2.92
C TRP A 95 2.32 -2.15 1.49
N PHE A 96 1.28 -2.59 0.78
CA PHE A 96 0.84 -1.93 -0.44
C PHE A 96 -0.04 -0.74 -0.05
N VAL A 97 0.43 0.46 -0.38
CA VAL A 97 -0.23 1.73 -0.05
C VAL A 97 -1.27 2.04 -1.11
N ASP A 98 -0.87 2.13 -2.38
CA ASP A 98 -1.78 2.26 -3.52
C ASP A 98 -1.79 1.02 -4.41
N TRP A 99 -2.95 0.71 -4.97
CA TRP A 99 -3.09 -0.30 -6.01
C TRP A 99 -4.16 0.09 -7.05
N ILE A 100 -3.72 0.56 -8.21
CA ILE A 100 -4.56 1.17 -9.22
C ILE A 100 -4.36 0.48 -10.57
N SER A 101 -5.45 -0.01 -11.16
CA SER A 101 -5.45 -0.71 -12.45
C SER A 101 -6.81 -0.53 -13.13
N PRO A 102 -7.19 0.70 -13.51
CA PRO A 102 -8.58 1.08 -13.79
C PRO A 102 -9.13 0.48 -15.08
N PHE A 103 -8.27 0.12 -16.04
CA PHE A 103 -8.71 -0.28 -17.38
C PHE A 103 -8.89 -1.80 -17.55
N SER A 104 -8.20 -2.63 -16.76
CA SER A 104 -8.31 -4.09 -16.85
C SER A 104 -7.61 -4.78 -15.68
N SER A 105 -8.17 -5.90 -15.24
CA SER A 105 -7.55 -6.77 -14.25
C SER A 105 -6.21 -7.37 -14.73
N LYS A 106 -5.98 -7.47 -16.04
CA LYS A 106 -4.73 -7.99 -16.61
C LYS A 106 -3.49 -7.18 -16.20
N TYR A 107 -3.63 -5.86 -16.02
CA TYR A 107 -2.51 -5.01 -15.62
C TYR A 107 -2.19 -5.15 -14.12
N SER A 108 -3.19 -5.46 -13.30
CA SER A 108 -3.00 -5.87 -11.91
C SER A 108 -2.14 -7.13 -11.80
N TRP A 109 -2.24 -8.08 -12.75
CA TRP A 109 -1.36 -9.26 -12.77
C TRP A 109 0.10 -8.91 -13.07
N ALA A 110 0.36 -7.92 -13.91
CA ALA A 110 1.72 -7.44 -14.17
C ALA A 110 2.36 -6.84 -12.90
N LEU A 111 1.61 -6.00 -12.17
CA LEU A 111 2.03 -5.47 -10.87
C LEU A 111 2.31 -6.60 -9.87
N ARG A 112 1.37 -7.56 -9.75
CA ARG A 112 1.53 -8.71 -8.84
C ARG A 112 2.77 -9.51 -9.18
N SER A 113 2.96 -9.86 -10.45
CA SER A 113 4.10 -10.67 -10.90
C SER A 113 5.43 -9.99 -10.57
N ALA A 114 5.55 -8.69 -10.82
CA ALA A 114 6.74 -7.93 -10.47
C ALA A 114 6.99 -7.90 -8.95
N LEU A 115 5.95 -7.67 -8.14
CA LEU A 115 6.09 -7.58 -6.70
C LEU A 115 6.37 -8.91 -6.02
N VAL A 116 5.76 -10.01 -6.46
CA VAL A 116 6.09 -11.34 -5.91
C VAL A 116 7.51 -11.77 -6.26
N LYS A 117 8.05 -11.32 -7.42
CA LYS A 117 9.45 -11.52 -7.76
C LYS A 117 10.39 -10.66 -6.92
N ARG A 118 9.99 -9.42 -6.61
CA ARG A 118 10.77 -8.48 -5.79
C ARG A 118 10.82 -8.88 -4.32
N TYR A 119 9.71 -9.38 -3.79
CA TYR A 119 9.56 -9.77 -2.38
C TYR A 119 9.04 -11.22 -2.28
N PRO A 120 9.82 -12.21 -2.73
CA PRO A 120 9.38 -13.60 -2.79
C PRO A 120 9.16 -14.21 -1.40
N ASP A 121 9.87 -13.71 -0.40
CA ASP A 121 9.95 -14.21 0.96
C ASP A 121 9.14 -13.37 1.98
N LYS A 122 8.32 -12.42 1.50
CA LYS A 122 7.52 -11.56 2.39
C LYS A 122 6.03 -11.89 2.38
N VAL A 123 5.39 -11.59 3.50
CA VAL A 123 3.95 -11.35 3.55
C VAL A 123 3.72 -9.85 3.44
N ALA A 124 2.98 -9.42 2.42
CA ALA A 124 2.54 -8.04 2.27
C ALA A 124 1.14 -7.84 2.84
N ARG A 125 0.83 -6.63 3.29
CA ARG A 125 -0.52 -6.22 3.71
C ARG A 125 -1.05 -5.04 2.91
N ALA A 126 -2.35 -4.83 2.93
CA ALA A 126 -2.98 -3.66 2.34
C ALA A 126 -4.32 -3.38 3.02
N LEU A 127 -4.71 -2.10 3.13
CA LEU A 127 -6.07 -1.73 3.48
C LEU A 127 -6.97 -1.87 2.24
N ARG A 128 -8.05 -2.63 2.39
CA ARG A 128 -9.08 -2.78 1.34
C ARG A 128 -10.31 -2.02 1.74
N VAL A 129 -10.50 -0.88 1.08
CA VAL A 129 -11.67 -0.02 1.20
C VAL A 129 -12.58 -0.22 -0.02
N LYS A 130 -13.89 -0.20 0.20
CA LYS A 130 -14.89 -0.12 -0.88
C LYS A 130 -15.46 1.28 -0.91
N LYS A 131 -15.69 1.82 -2.11
CA LYS A 131 -16.35 3.13 -2.27
C LYS A 131 -17.69 3.14 -1.52
N GLY A 132 -17.89 4.18 -0.70
CA GLY A 132 -19.10 4.35 0.12
C GLY A 132 -19.13 3.50 1.40
N SER A 133 -18.10 2.71 1.71
CA SER A 133 -17.99 2.00 2.98
C SER A 133 -17.16 2.80 3.97
N ASN A 134 -17.59 2.80 5.24
CA ASN A 134 -16.79 3.30 6.37
C ASN A 134 -15.92 2.20 7.01
N GLN A 135 -15.84 1.02 6.39
CA GLN A 135 -15.05 -0.10 6.88
C GLN A 135 -13.90 -0.40 5.93
N ALA A 136 -12.72 -0.60 6.52
CA ALA A 136 -11.56 -1.17 5.85
C ALA A 136 -11.30 -2.57 6.41
N ARG A 137 -10.76 -3.46 5.57
CA ARG A 137 -10.17 -4.72 6.04
C ARG A 137 -8.69 -4.78 5.70
N VAL A 138 -7.89 -5.35 6.59
CA VAL A 138 -6.50 -5.69 6.26
C VAL A 138 -6.51 -6.97 5.43
N ALA A 139 -5.98 -6.90 4.21
CA ALA A 139 -5.75 -8.06 3.36
C ALA A 139 -4.27 -8.44 3.39
N SER A 140 -3.96 -9.73 3.40
CA SER A 140 -2.59 -10.24 3.34
C SER A 140 -2.30 -10.96 2.02
N PHE A 141 -1.10 -10.77 1.49
CA PHE A 141 -0.58 -11.37 0.26
C PHE A 141 0.74 -12.07 0.56
N THR A 142 1.00 -13.20 -0.08
CA THR A 142 2.18 -14.04 0.23
C THR A 142 3.06 -14.15 -1.01
N GLY A 143 4.35 -13.85 -0.85
CA GLY A 143 5.36 -14.08 -1.87
C GLY A 143 5.53 -15.57 -2.19
N HIS A 144 5.95 -15.87 -3.42
CA HIS A 144 6.00 -17.26 -3.91
C HIS A 144 7.12 -18.11 -3.28
N GLY A 145 8.05 -17.50 -2.57
CA GLY A 145 9.16 -18.15 -1.88
C GLY A 145 8.80 -18.70 -0.50
N LEU A 146 7.64 -18.33 0.05
CA LEU A 146 7.19 -18.81 1.36
C LEU A 146 6.36 -20.09 1.24
N LYS A 147 6.68 -21.08 2.07
CA LYS A 147 5.81 -22.24 2.28
C LYS A 147 4.53 -21.81 3.00
N LYS A 148 3.46 -22.59 2.83
CA LYS A 148 2.15 -22.32 3.44
C LYS A 148 2.24 -22.20 4.98
N SER A 149 3.06 -23.02 5.64
CA SER A 149 3.27 -22.99 7.09
C SER A 149 3.98 -21.72 7.56
N GLU A 150 5.03 -21.30 6.84
CA GLU A 150 5.79 -20.08 7.12
C GLU A 150 4.90 -18.84 6.96
N SER A 151 4.19 -18.75 5.84
CA SER A 151 3.21 -17.69 5.57
C SER A 151 2.15 -17.58 6.67
N ARG A 152 1.60 -18.71 7.14
CA ARG A 152 0.62 -18.72 8.24
C ARG A 152 1.22 -18.20 9.54
N LYS A 153 2.44 -18.60 9.88
CA LYS A 153 3.13 -18.13 11.10
C LYS A 153 3.35 -16.62 11.06
N ILE A 154 3.84 -16.10 9.94
CA ILE A 154 4.08 -14.66 9.75
C ILE A 154 2.77 -13.88 9.83
N LYS A 155 1.71 -14.32 9.14
CA LYS A 155 0.40 -13.67 9.19
C LYS A 155 -0.18 -13.62 10.61
N ARG A 156 -0.03 -14.70 11.37
CA ARG A 156 -0.47 -14.75 12.76
C ARG A 156 0.32 -13.75 13.62
N GLN A 157 1.64 -13.72 13.48
CA GLN A 157 2.48 -12.77 14.20
C GLN A 157 2.07 -11.32 13.91
N PHE A 158 1.96 -10.96 12.63
CA PHE A 158 1.52 -9.62 12.22
C PHE A 158 0.14 -9.23 12.75
N PHE A 159 -0.76 -10.20 12.92
CA PHE A 159 -2.06 -9.96 13.52
C PHE A 159 -1.96 -9.73 15.04
N GLU A 160 -1.17 -10.55 15.74
CA GLU A 160 -0.90 -10.39 17.18
C GLU A 160 -0.23 -9.04 17.48
N ASP A 161 0.79 -8.67 16.70
CA ASP A 161 1.52 -7.40 16.84
C ASP A 161 0.59 -6.21 16.60
N MET A 162 -0.25 -6.29 15.56
CA MET A 162 -1.27 -5.27 15.28
C MET A 162 -2.24 -5.11 16.47
N LEU A 163 -2.73 -6.20 17.05
CA LEU A 163 -3.62 -6.13 18.21
C LEU A 163 -2.92 -5.52 19.43
N SER A 164 -1.62 -5.78 19.63
CA SER A 164 -0.86 -5.16 20.73
C SER A 164 -0.71 -3.65 20.49
N GLY A 165 -0.26 -3.26 19.29
CA GLY A 165 -0.07 -1.85 18.95
C GLY A 165 -1.35 -1.04 19.04
N LEU A 166 -2.50 -1.62 18.68
CA LEU A 166 -3.81 -0.97 18.84
C LEU A 166 -4.20 -0.78 20.32
N LYS A 167 -3.92 -1.76 21.19
CA LYS A 167 -4.21 -1.67 22.64
C LYS A 167 -3.35 -0.64 23.36
N GLU A 168 -2.09 -0.51 22.96
CA GLU A 168 -1.13 0.45 23.54
C GLU A 168 -1.44 1.90 23.15
N ASN A 169 -2.37 2.12 22.20
CA ASN A 169 -2.82 3.44 21.78
C ASN A 169 -4.34 3.64 21.99
N PRO A 170 -4.83 3.63 23.25
CA PRO A 170 -6.26 3.59 23.59
C PRO A 170 -7.05 4.88 23.25
N GLY A 171 -6.38 5.98 22.88
CA GLY A 171 -7.03 7.22 22.44
C GLY A 171 -7.61 7.19 21.01
N LEU A 172 -7.39 6.10 20.28
CA LEU A 172 -7.71 5.95 18.85
C LEU A 172 -9.00 5.14 18.58
N ASP A 173 -9.76 4.84 19.64
CA ASP A 173 -10.98 4.02 19.64
C ASP A 173 -12.26 4.79 19.24
N LYS A 174 -12.19 6.10 18.94
CA LYS A 174 -13.43 6.90 18.83
C LYS A 174 -14.17 6.78 17.50
N ASP A 175 -13.53 6.34 16.42
CA ASP A 175 -14.18 6.13 15.11
C ASP A 175 -13.83 4.81 14.42
N PHE A 176 -12.92 4.00 14.98
CA PHE A 176 -12.47 2.74 14.38
C PHE A 176 -13.16 1.53 15.03
N SER A 177 -14.34 1.18 14.54
CA SER A 177 -14.98 -0.09 14.91
C SER A 177 -14.17 -1.26 14.33
N LEU A 178 -13.45 -1.99 15.19
CA LEU A 178 -12.77 -3.27 14.90
C LEU A 178 -13.69 -4.35 14.29
N ARG A 179 -15.02 -4.14 14.25
CA ARG A 179 -16.01 -5.08 13.67
C ARG A 179 -15.80 -5.40 12.18
N GLY A 180 -14.98 -4.63 11.45
CA GLY A 180 -14.65 -4.85 10.03
C GLY A 180 -13.44 -5.76 9.79
N LEU A 181 -12.63 -5.99 10.83
CA LEU A 181 -11.65 -7.06 10.85
C LEU A 181 -12.43 -8.30 11.31
N ASN A 182 -12.42 -9.39 10.55
CA ASN A 182 -12.98 -10.67 11.02
C ASN A 182 -12.10 -11.22 12.15
N VAL A 183 -12.09 -10.56 13.31
CA VAL A 183 -11.34 -10.99 14.50
C VAL A 183 -11.95 -12.30 15.05
N ASP A 184 -13.23 -12.56 14.75
CA ASP A 184 -14.00 -13.70 15.26
C ASP A 184 -14.25 -14.83 14.26
N LYS A 185 -13.65 -14.80 13.06
CA LYS A 185 -13.76 -15.92 12.11
C LYS A 185 -12.38 -16.49 11.78
N PRO A 186 -12.08 -17.74 12.17
CA PRO A 186 -10.88 -18.41 11.68
C PRO A 186 -10.93 -18.46 10.15
N ASP A 187 -9.78 -18.23 9.51
CA ASP A 187 -9.62 -18.26 8.06
C ASP A 187 -10.33 -19.48 7.46
N THR A 188 -11.47 -19.26 6.79
CA THR A 188 -12.09 -20.30 5.97
C THR A 188 -11.24 -20.54 4.72
N ILE A 189 -10.96 -21.83 4.52
CA ILE A 189 -10.04 -22.45 3.56
C ILE A 189 -10.25 -21.99 2.11
#